data_AF-M2XRG7-F1
#
_entry.id   AF-M2XRG7-F1
#
_cell.length_a   1.000
_cell.length_b   1.000
_cell.length_c   1.000
_cell.angle_alpha   90.00
_cell.angle_beta   90.00
_cell.angle_gamma   90.00
#
_symmetry.space_group_name_H-M   'P 1'
#
loop_
_entity.id
_entity.type
_entity.pdbx_description
1 polymer ?
#
loop_
_entity_poly.entity_id
_entity_poly.type
_entity_poly.pdbx_seq_one_letter_code
_entity_poly.pdbx_strand_id
1 'polypeptide(L)'
;MIVDSDSPLGKVASGVCDLTAHLPDPDVTFLCSICFSQQWPCERFDVAAREVLAARLSLAALIPAELHHRPWPQVLSGRDQARLEKVIHRVQIGT
;
A
#
# COMPACT_ATOMS: atom_id res chain seq x y z
N MET A 1 -11.24 5.10 -22.02
CA MET A 1 -10.99 6.33 -21.24
C MET A 1 -9.59 6.80 -21.60
N ILE A 2 -9.44 7.99 -22.17
CA ILE A 2 -8.12 8.54 -22.54
C ILE A 2 -7.79 9.57 -21.47
N VAL A 3 -6.71 9.34 -20.73
CA VAL A 3 -6.20 10.25 -19.71
C VAL A 3 -4.95 10.90 -20.29
N ASP A 4 -4.89 12.23 -20.26
CA ASP A 4 -3.70 12.95 -20.69
C ASP A 4 -2.49 12.56 -19.83
N SER A 5 -1.39 12.17 -20.47
CA SER A 5 -0.20 11.66 -19.77
C SER A 5 0.50 12.70 -18.90
N ASP A 6 0.31 14.00 -19.15
CA ASP A 6 0.89 15.07 -18.34
C ASP A 6 0.00 15.47 -17.16
N SER A 7 -1.28 15.12 -17.21
CA SER A 7 -2.18 15.28 -16.07
C SER A 7 -1.67 14.49 -14.84
N PRO A 8 -1.96 14.94 -13.61
CA PRO A 8 -1.59 14.22 -12.40
C PRO A 8 -2.06 12.75 -12.42
N LEU A 9 -3.22 12.49 -13.02
CA LEU A 9 -3.78 11.14 -13.19
C LEU A 9 -3.02 10.33 -14.25
N GLY A 10 -2.56 10.95 -15.33
CA GLY A 10 -1.71 10.32 -16.35
C GLY A 10 -0.34 9.93 -15.81
N LYS A 11 0.27 10.79 -14.98
CA LYS A 11 1.57 10.55 -14.33
C LYS A 11 1.53 9.38 -13.33
N VAL A 12 0.37 9.12 -12.71
CA VAL A 12 0.18 7.99 -11.79
C VAL A 12 -0.64 6.87 -12.36
N ALA A 13 -0.96 6.87 -13.66
CA ALA A 13 -1.80 5.86 -14.28
C ALA A 13 -1.21 4.45 -14.10
N SER A 14 0.13 4.30 -14.21
CA SER A 14 0.81 3.04 -13.91
C SER A 14 0.66 2.65 -12.45
N GLY A 15 0.86 3.59 -11.52
CA GLY A 15 0.68 3.33 -10.09
C GLY A 15 -0.77 2.96 -9.73
N VAL A 16 -1.78 3.56 -10.37
CA VAL A 16 -3.19 3.17 -10.16
C VAL A 16 -3.46 1.77 -10.71
N CYS A 17 -2.93 1.44 -11.90
CA CYS A 17 -3.03 0.09 -12.46
C CYS A 17 -2.36 -0.94 -11.55
N ASP A 18 -1.14 -0.68 -11.10
CA ASP A 18 -0.41 -1.58 -10.21
C ASP A 18 -1.11 -1.71 -8.84
N LEU A 19 -1.67 -0.63 -8.31
CA LEU A 19 -2.44 -0.67 -7.07
C LEU A 19 -3.66 -1.57 -7.20
N THR A 20 -4.47 -1.35 -8.23
CA THR A 20 -5.73 -2.08 -8.44
C THR A 20 -5.50 -3.53 -8.82
N ALA A 21 -4.46 -3.82 -9.61
CA ALA A 21 -4.11 -5.18 -10.02
C ALA A 21 -3.62 -6.04 -8.85
N HIS A 22 -3.05 -5.43 -7.82
CA HIS A 22 -2.54 -6.11 -6.63
C HIS A 22 -3.55 -6.17 -5.47
N LEU A 23 -4.82 -5.80 -5.69
CA LEU A 23 -5.88 -5.99 -4.69
C LEU A 23 -6.12 -7.49 -4.44
N PRO A 24 -6.33 -7.89 -3.17
CA PRO A 24 -6.68 -9.26 -2.84
C PRO A 24 -8.14 -9.51 -3.22
N ASP A 25 -8.48 -10.78 -3.39
CA ASP A 25 -9.88 -11.19 -3.45
C ASP A 25 -10.58 -10.86 -2.10
N PRO A 26 -11.75 -10.20 -2.13
CA PRO A 26 -12.47 -9.80 -0.93
C PRO A 26 -12.92 -10.99 -0.07
N ASP A 27 -13.16 -12.15 -0.68
CA ASP A 27 -13.73 -13.33 -0.02
C ASP A 27 -12.66 -14.36 0.38
N VAL A 28 -11.48 -14.34 -0.25
CA VAL A 28 -10.66 -15.57 -0.28
C VAL A 28 -9.30 -15.47 0.42
N THR A 29 -8.55 -14.35 0.44
CA THR A 29 -7.17 -14.43 1.00
C THR A 29 -6.49 -13.11 1.43
N PHE A 30 -5.57 -13.23 2.39
CA PHE A 30 -4.49 -12.26 2.70
C PHE A 30 -3.29 -12.38 1.73
N LEU A 31 -3.46 -12.97 0.56
CA LEU A 31 -2.40 -13.13 -0.44
C LEU A 31 -2.67 -12.22 -1.63
N CYS A 32 -1.61 -11.68 -2.22
CA CYS A 32 -1.74 -10.95 -3.47
C CYS A 32 -1.96 -11.94 -4.63
N SER A 33 -3.05 -11.76 -5.36
CA SER A 33 -3.45 -12.63 -6.49
C SER A 33 -2.48 -12.59 -7.67
N ILE A 34 -1.60 -11.58 -7.76
CA ILE A 34 -0.59 -11.48 -8.81
C ILE A 34 0.78 -11.98 -8.35
N CYS A 35 1.17 -11.69 -7.11
CA CYS A 35 2.45 -12.14 -6.59
C CYS A 35 2.42 -13.61 -6.17
N PHE A 36 1.23 -14.18 -5.92
CA PHE A 36 0.91 -15.55 -5.47
C PHE A 36 1.63 -16.09 -4.23
N SER A 37 2.72 -15.43 -3.80
CA SER A 37 3.68 -15.87 -2.78
C SER A 37 3.88 -14.81 -1.69
N GLN A 38 3.31 -13.62 -1.87
CA GLN A 38 3.41 -12.52 -0.91
C GLN A 38 2.08 -12.32 -0.21
N GLN A 39 2.14 -12.16 1.13
CA GLN A 39 1.02 -11.62 1.87
C GLN A 39 0.72 -10.21 1.36
N TRP A 40 -0.57 -9.91 1.30
CA TRP A 40 -1.05 -8.59 1.01
C TRP A 40 -1.09 -7.77 2.32
N PRO A 41 -0.64 -6.50 2.32
CA PRO A 41 -0.13 -5.74 1.17
C PRO A 41 1.25 -6.24 0.70
N CYS A 42 1.40 -6.46 -0.61
CA CYS A 42 2.67 -6.85 -1.21
C CYS A 42 3.51 -5.60 -1.57
N GLU A 43 4.81 -5.77 -1.82
CA GLU A 43 5.71 -4.62 -2.04
C GLU A 43 5.27 -3.71 -3.20
N ARG A 44 4.79 -4.29 -4.30
CA ARG A 44 4.30 -3.53 -5.46
C ARG A 44 3.09 -2.67 -5.12
N PHE A 45 2.18 -3.23 -4.32
CA PHE A 45 1.02 -2.50 -3.82
C PHE A 45 1.43 -1.32 -2.95
N ASP A 46 2.41 -1.53 -2.06
CA ASP A 46 2.95 -0.50 -1.18
C ASP A 46 3.60 0.65 -1.97
N VAL A 47 4.40 0.33 -3.00
CA VAL A 47 5.02 1.33 -3.89
C VAL A 47 3.96 2.15 -4.60
N ALA A 48 3.01 1.47 -5.24
CA ALA A 48 1.90 2.10 -5.96
C ALA A 48 1.02 2.98 -5.05
N ALA A 49 0.72 2.52 -3.83
CA ALA A 49 -0.05 3.28 -2.86
C ALA A 49 0.68 4.57 -2.45
N ARG A 50 2.01 4.53 -2.29
CA ARG A 50 2.81 5.75 -2.02
C ARG A 50 2.78 6.74 -3.18
N GLU A 51 2.84 6.27 -4.42
CA GLU A 51 2.77 7.13 -5.61
C GLU A 51 1.41 7.83 -5.73
N VAL A 52 0.33 7.07 -5.52
CA VAL A 52 -1.05 7.60 -5.50
C VAL A 52 -1.23 8.64 -4.39
N LEU A 53 -0.73 8.37 -3.18
CA LEU A 53 -0.77 9.32 -2.06
C LEU A 53 0.08 10.57 -2.32
N ALA A 54 1.27 10.42 -2.93
CA ALA A 54 2.14 11.52 -3.30
C ALA A 54 1.47 12.45 -4.34
N ALA A 55 0.65 11.88 -5.23
CA ALA A 55 -0.20 12.63 -6.15
C ALA A 55 -1.49 13.18 -5.52
N ARG A 56 -1.65 13.06 -4.20
CA ARG A 56 -2.82 13.53 -3.43
C ARG A 56 -4.14 12.88 -3.85
N LEU A 57 -4.08 11.70 -4.43
CA LEU A 57 -5.26 10.90 -4.71
C LEU A 57 -5.67 10.11 -3.48
N SER A 58 -6.98 9.97 -3.29
CA SER A 58 -7.53 9.19 -2.19
C SER A 58 -7.43 7.70 -2.52
N LEU A 59 -6.71 6.95 -1.70
CA LEU A 59 -6.68 5.50 -1.78
C LEU A 59 -8.09 4.92 -1.63
N ALA A 60 -8.89 5.42 -0.70
CA ALA A 60 -10.27 4.97 -0.49
C ALA A 60 -11.18 5.13 -1.72
N ALA A 61 -10.82 6.00 -2.67
CA ALA A 61 -11.54 6.13 -3.95
C ALA A 61 -11.14 5.06 -4.99
N LEU A 62 -10.01 4.40 -4.81
CA LEU A 62 -9.46 3.39 -5.73
C LEU A 62 -9.60 1.95 -5.20
N ILE A 63 -9.96 1.79 -3.94
CA ILE A 63 -10.06 0.49 -3.26
C ILE A 63 -11.52 0.21 -2.97
N PRO A 64 -12.02 -0.99 -3.30
CA PRO A 64 -13.36 -1.43 -2.91
C PRO A 64 -13.62 -1.28 -1.40
N ALA A 65 -14.83 -0.91 -1.01
CA ALA A 65 -15.20 -0.65 0.39
C ALA A 65 -15.05 -1.90 1.28
N GLU A 66 -15.22 -3.06 0.67
CA GLU A 66 -15.02 -4.40 1.22
C GLU A 66 -13.59 -4.63 1.67
N LEU A 67 -12.62 -3.82 1.24
CA LEU A 67 -11.23 -3.93 1.68
C LEU A 67 -10.84 -2.82 2.68
N HIS A 68 -11.71 -1.85 2.96
CA HIS A 68 -11.42 -0.73 3.88
C HIS A 68 -11.30 -1.18 5.34
N HIS A 69 -11.91 -2.31 5.71
CA HIS A 69 -11.83 -2.86 7.06
C HIS A 69 -10.53 -3.65 7.31
N ARG A 70 -9.75 -3.94 6.25
CA ARG A 70 -8.47 -4.63 6.38
C ARG A 70 -7.39 -3.62 6.76
N PRO A 71 -6.47 -3.96 7.67
CA PRO A 71 -5.39 -3.06 8.08
C PRO A 71 -4.57 -2.69 6.85
N TRP A 72 -4.71 -1.44 6.43
CA TRP A 72 -3.93 -0.85 5.35
C TRP A 72 -2.46 -0.73 5.79
N PRO A 73 -1.47 -0.69 4.88
CA PRO A 73 -0.15 -0.21 5.25
C PRO A 73 -0.29 1.22 5.80
N GLN A 74 -0.38 1.33 7.12
CA GLN A 74 0.03 2.51 7.86
C GLN A 74 1.42 2.80 7.31
N VAL A 75 1.67 3.99 6.78
CA VAL A 75 2.94 4.45 6.21
C VAL A 75 4.13 4.07 7.11
N LEU A 76 4.60 2.82 7.04
CA LEU A 76 5.61 2.18 7.90
C LEU A 76 6.20 0.98 7.14
N SER A 77 6.45 1.15 5.85
CA SER A 77 7.18 0.18 5.05
C SER A 77 8.65 0.22 5.48
N GLY A 78 9.07 -0.75 6.31
CA GLY A 78 10.45 -1.13 6.63
C GLY A 78 11.29 -0.19 7.52
N ARG A 79 11.14 1.14 7.42
CA ARG A 79 12.00 2.09 8.15
C ARG A 79 11.56 2.33 9.60
N ASP A 80 10.26 2.25 9.86
CA ASP A 80 9.69 2.47 11.19
C ASP A 80 9.59 1.19 12.03
N GLN A 81 9.64 0.00 11.42
CA GLN A 81 9.75 -1.26 12.18
C GLN A 81 11.10 -1.34 12.89
N ALA A 82 12.20 -1.05 12.19
CA ALA A 82 13.53 -0.95 12.81
C ALA A 82 13.64 0.22 13.81
N ARG A 83 12.81 1.26 13.69
CA ARG A 83 12.76 2.39 14.64
C ARG A 83 11.95 2.04 15.89
N LEU A 84 10.85 1.32 15.76
CA LEU A 84 10.05 0.81 16.87
C LEU A 84 10.80 -0.27 17.66
N GLU A 85 11.49 -1.19 16.99
CA GLU A 85 12.37 -2.15 17.66
C GLU A 85 13.50 -1.45 18.43
N LYS A 86 14.11 -0.40 17.86
CA LYS A 86 15.12 0.40 18.56
C LYS A 86 14.56 1.19 19.76
N VAL A 87 13.30 1.62 19.72
CA VAL A 87 12.65 2.31 20.84
C VAL A 87 12.32 1.33 21.97
N ILE A 88 11.79 0.15 21.65
CA ILE A 88 11.45 -0.89 22.64
C ILE A 88 12.73 -1.39 23.33
N HIS A 89 13.80 -1.62 22.57
CA HIS A 89 15.07 -2.07 23.14
C HIS A 89 15.73 -1.00 24.03
N ARG A 90 15.49 0.30 23.79
CA ARG A 90 16.04 1.39 24.63
C ARG A 90 15.31 1.55 25.96
N VAL A 91 14.05 1.13 26.04
CA VAL A 91 13.25 1.19 27.28
C VAL A 91 13.64 0.08 28.26
N GLN A 92 14.23 -1.04 27.79
CA GLN A 92 14.62 -2.16 28.66
C GLN A 92 16.03 -2.05 29.28
N ILE A 93 16.81 -1.02 28.96
CA ILE A 93 18.20 -0.85 29.43
C ILE A 93 18.41 0.41 30.29
N GLY A 94 17.32 0.96 30.83
CA GLY A 94 17.34 2.10 31.73
C GLY A 94 16.53 1.80 32.98
N THR A 95 17.05 0.91 33.84
CA THR A 95 16.70 0.83 35.26
C THR A 95 18.00 0.73 36.04
#